data_AF-A0A9J6GYN8-F1
#
_entry.id   AF-A0A9J6GYN8-F1
#
_cell.length_a   1.000
_cell.length_b   1.000
_cell.length_c   1.000
_cell.angle_alpha   90.00
_cell.angle_beta   90.00
_cell.angle_gamma   90.00
#
_symmetry.space_group_name_H-M   'P 1'
#
loop_
_entity.id
_entity.type
_entity.pdbx_description
1 polymer ?
#
loop_
_entity_poly.entity_id
_entity_poly.type
_entity_poly.pdbx_seq_one_letter_code
_entity_poly.pdbx_strand_id
1 'polypeptide(L)'
;MGNKASEKERERAIGDGVSCLQRTVSDRTGAVPPLRKITACLKEAKLNLLQADKTSAFVVLPEGLFNEKSLAAVHKNFKQVNFNPKKQKLAAVKFLKEVHLDSLGKAAEKAELGVLEIFFKAKTAQSRMPPTGHRN
;
A
#
# COMPACT_ATOMS: atom_id res chain seq x y z
N MET A 1 -27.34 9.11 -12.28
CA MET A 1 -27.50 7.82 -13.00
C MET A 1 -26.26 7.63 -13.84
N GLY A 2 -25.44 6.62 -13.57
CA GLY A 2 -24.17 6.42 -14.28
C GLY A 2 -24.39 5.76 -15.63
N ASN A 3 -24.14 6.48 -16.73
CA ASN A 3 -24.12 5.91 -18.08
C ASN A 3 -23.01 4.86 -18.18
N LYS A 4 -23.38 3.58 -18.09
CA LYS A 4 -22.47 2.49 -18.41
C LYS A 4 -22.36 2.41 -19.94
N ALA A 5 -21.14 2.43 -20.46
CA ALA A 5 -20.88 2.20 -21.87
C ALA A 5 -21.49 0.86 -22.31
N SER A 6 -22.03 0.82 -23.53
CA SER A 6 -22.60 -0.40 -24.10
C SER A 6 -21.54 -1.48 -24.22
N GLU A 7 -21.97 -2.75 -24.24
CA GLU A 7 -21.07 -3.90 -24.34
C GLU A 7 -20.17 -3.81 -25.58
N LYS A 8 -20.73 -3.36 -26.70
CA LYS A 8 -20.03 -3.12 -27.96
C LYS A 8 -18.96 -2.03 -27.86
N GLU A 9 -19.22 -0.95 -27.12
CA GLU A 9 -18.24 0.12 -26.90
C GLU A 9 -17.10 -0.34 -25.98
N ARG A 10 -17.39 -1.18 -25.00
CA ARG A 10 -16.38 -1.79 -24.13
C ARG A 10 -15.46 -2.72 -24.91
N GLU A 11 -16.02 -3.59 -25.74
CA GLU A 11 -15.24 -4.49 -26.60
C GLU A 11 -14.35 -3.71 -27.56
N ARG A 12 -14.89 -2.66 -28.18
CA ARG A 12 -14.12 -1.78 -29.07
C ARG A 12 -12.98 -1.09 -28.33
N ALA A 13 -13.23 -0.51 -27.15
CA ALA A 13 -12.21 0.15 -26.35
C ALA A 13 -11.09 -0.82 -25.92
N ILE A 14 -11.43 -2.06 -25.60
CA ILE A 14 -10.45 -3.12 -25.30
C ILE A 14 -9.64 -3.44 -26.56
N GLY A 15 -10.30 -3.65 -27.71
CA GLY A 15 -9.63 -3.95 -28.98
C GLY A 15 -8.68 -2.84 -29.44
N ASP A 16 -9.09 -1.58 -29.30
CA ASP A 16 -8.26 -0.41 -29.61
C ASP A 16 -7.06 -0.32 -28.66
N GLY A 17 -7.25 -0.60 -27.37
CA GLY A 17 -6.18 -0.66 -26.38
C GLY A 17 -5.14 -1.74 -26.67
N VAL A 18 -5.59 -2.96 -27.01
CA VAL A 18 -4.71 -4.08 -27.38
C VAL A 18 -3.93 -3.76 -28.67
N SER A 19 -4.60 -3.19 -29.67
CA SER A 19 -3.97 -2.80 -30.93
C SER A 19 -2.92 -1.71 -30.74
N CYS A 20 -3.18 -0.74 -29.87
CA CYS A 20 -2.23 0.32 -29.53
C CYS A 20 -0.99 -0.25 -28.83
N LEU A 21 -1.20 -1.17 -27.87
CA LEU A 21 -0.12 -1.88 -27.18
C LEU A 21 0.72 -2.70 -28.15
N GLN A 22 0.11 -3.48 -29.04
CA GLN A 22 0.84 -4.27 -30.04
C GLN A 22 1.66 -3.40 -31.00
N ARG A 23 1.19 -2.20 -31.34
CA ARG A 23 1.92 -1.25 -32.19
C ARG A 23 3.05 -0.51 -31.48
N THR A 24 2.98 -0.39 -30.15
CA THR A 24 3.98 0.32 -29.34
C THR A 24 5.00 -0.61 -28.69
N VAL A 25 4.69 -1.90 -28.54
CA VAL A 25 5.65 -2.93 -28.15
C VAL A 25 6.49 -3.26 -29.38
N SER A 26 7.75 -2.83 -29.37
CA SER A 26 8.71 -3.20 -30.40
C SER A 26 9.00 -4.71 -30.33
N ASP A 27 8.95 -5.42 -31.48
CA ASP A 27 9.37 -6.83 -31.63
C ASP A 27 10.85 -7.07 -31.32
N ARG A 28 11.60 -6.03 -30.95
CA ARG A 28 12.93 -6.19 -30.40
C ARG A 28 12.78 -6.80 -29.01
N THR A 29 13.24 -8.04 -28.87
CA THR A 29 13.63 -8.68 -27.60
C THR A 29 14.78 -7.88 -26.96
N GLY A 30 14.50 -6.65 -26.57
CA GLY A 30 15.48 -5.62 -26.24
C GLY A 30 15.19 -5.04 -24.87
N ALA A 31 16.09 -5.34 -23.93
CA ALA A 31 16.28 -4.72 -22.62
C ALA A 31 15.00 -4.23 -21.91
N VAL A 32 14.64 -4.93 -20.83
CA VAL A 32 13.65 -4.45 -19.85
C VAL A 32 13.88 -2.96 -19.58
N PRO A 33 12.90 -2.08 -19.86
CA PRO A 33 13.09 -0.66 -19.68
C PRO A 33 13.49 -0.39 -18.22
N PRO A 34 14.46 0.51 -17.97
CA PRO A 34 14.88 0.79 -16.61
C PRO A 34 13.66 1.16 -15.76
N LEU A 35 13.43 0.45 -14.66
CA LEU A 35 12.28 0.67 -13.78
C LEU A 35 12.14 2.16 -13.40
N ARG A 36 13.26 2.86 -13.24
CA ARG A 36 13.33 4.31 -12.97
C ARG A 36 12.66 5.17 -14.04
N LYS A 37 12.78 4.81 -15.32
CA LYS A 37 12.14 5.55 -16.43
C LYS A 37 10.63 5.33 -16.44
N ILE A 38 10.21 4.09 -16.16
CA ILE A 38 8.79 3.75 -16.06
C ILE A 38 8.16 4.50 -14.89
N THR A 39 8.79 4.50 -13.71
CA THR A 39 8.27 5.22 -12.55
C THR A 39 8.26 6.73 -12.76
N ALA A 40 9.27 7.30 -13.44
CA ALA A 40 9.28 8.72 -13.79
C ALA A 40 8.10 9.07 -14.72
N CYS A 41 7.89 8.30 -15.79
CA CYS A 41 6.78 8.50 -16.72
C CYS A 41 5.42 8.42 -16.03
N LEU A 42 5.21 7.41 -15.18
CA LEU A 42 3.96 7.27 -14.41
C LEU A 42 3.75 8.46 -13.46
N LYS A 43 4.81 8.93 -12.81
CA LYS A 43 4.74 10.09 -11.90
C LYS A 43 4.41 11.38 -12.65
N GLU A 44 5.04 11.62 -13.80
CA GLU A 44 4.75 12.77 -14.66
C GLU A 44 3.30 12.76 -15.14
N ALA A 45 2.77 11.58 -15.48
CA ALA A 45 1.38 11.39 -15.89
C ALA A 45 0.37 11.35 -14.73
N LYS A 46 0.80 11.51 -13.47
CA LYS A 46 -0.04 11.37 -12.26
C LYS A 46 -0.78 10.03 -12.18
N LEU A 47 -0.08 8.97 -12.57
CA LEU A 47 -0.56 7.59 -12.55
C LEU A 47 0.09 6.83 -11.39
N ASN A 48 -0.71 6.02 -10.71
CA ASN A 48 -0.30 5.19 -9.59
C ASN A 48 -0.51 3.71 -9.93
N LEU A 49 0.39 2.86 -9.42
CA LEU A 49 0.30 1.41 -9.57
C LEU A 49 -0.40 0.81 -8.37
N LEU A 50 -1.43 0.02 -8.62
CA LEU A 50 -2.09 -0.82 -7.64
C LEU A 50 -1.87 -2.28 -8.02
N GLN A 51 -1.39 -3.10 -7.08
CA GLN A 51 -1.27 -4.53 -7.33
C GLN A 51 -2.68 -5.15 -7.46
N ALA A 52 -2.91 -5.92 -8.52
CA ALA A 52 -4.17 -6.61 -8.72
C ALA A 52 -4.27 -7.80 -7.76
N ASP A 53 -5.37 -7.90 -7.02
CA ASP A 53 -5.59 -9.03 -6.13
C ASP A 53 -5.56 -10.35 -6.92
N LYS A 54 -4.81 -11.33 -6.39
CA LYS A 54 -4.72 -12.71 -6.91
C LYS A 54 -4.11 -12.88 -8.31
N THR A 55 -3.50 -11.83 -8.87
CA THR A 55 -2.70 -11.94 -10.10
C THR A 55 -1.34 -11.28 -9.87
N SER A 56 -0.28 -11.77 -10.53
CA SER A 56 1.05 -11.14 -10.51
C SER A 56 1.11 -9.84 -11.34
N ALA A 57 -0.04 -9.17 -11.54
CA ALA A 57 -0.21 -8.01 -12.39
C ALA A 57 -0.41 -6.72 -11.59
N PHE A 58 -0.20 -5.59 -12.26
CA PHE A 58 -0.46 -4.25 -11.73
C PHE A 58 -1.52 -3.55 -12.58
N VAL A 59 -2.39 -2.79 -11.90
CA VAL A 59 -3.34 -1.88 -12.51
C VAL A 59 -2.79 -0.47 -12.40
N VAL A 60 -2.77 0.25 -13.52
CA VAL A 60 -2.41 1.67 -13.57
C VAL A 60 -3.68 2.49 -13.36
N LEU A 61 -3.69 3.36 -12.35
CA LEU A 61 -4.85 4.19 -11.99
C LEU A 61 -4.47 5.67 -11.98
N PRO A 62 -5.33 6.58 -12.44
CA PRO A 62 -5.20 8.01 -12.18
C PRO A 62 -5.17 8.30 -10.68
N GLU A 63 -4.41 9.31 -10.26
CA GLU A 63 -4.25 9.71 -8.85
C GLU A 63 -5.57 9.85 -8.08
N GLY A 64 -6.58 10.51 -8.66
CA GLY A 64 -7.89 10.66 -8.01
C GLY A 64 -8.58 9.32 -7.71
N LEU A 65 -8.59 8.41 -8.70
CA LEU A 65 -9.20 7.10 -8.55
C LEU A 65 -8.39 6.21 -7.60
N PHE A 66 -7.07 6.29 -7.65
CA PHE A 66 -6.20 5.61 -6.70
C PHE A 66 -6.53 6.03 -5.27
N ASN A 67 -6.57 7.34 -4.99
CA ASN A 67 -6.88 7.87 -3.67
C ASN A 67 -8.26 7.43 -3.17
N GLU A 68 -9.28 7.46 -4.04
CA GLU A 68 -10.62 6.97 -3.70
C GLU A 68 -10.62 5.49 -3.30
N LYS A 69 -9.95 4.64 -4.11
CA LYS A 69 -9.84 3.20 -3.82
C LYS A 69 -9.03 2.93 -2.56
N SER A 70 -7.93 3.65 -2.35
CA SER A 70 -7.11 3.55 -1.14
C SER A 70 -7.92 3.91 0.10
N LEU A 71 -8.67 5.01 0.06
CA LEU A 71 -9.48 5.48 1.18
C LEU A 71 -10.67 4.55 1.44
N ALA A 72 -11.33 4.05 0.39
CA ALA A 72 -12.36 3.02 0.52
C ALA A 72 -11.82 1.72 1.14
N ALA A 73 -10.62 1.29 0.74
CA ALA A 73 -9.96 0.13 1.33
C ALA A 73 -9.62 0.36 2.81
N VAL A 74 -9.20 1.58 3.19
CA VAL A 74 -8.98 1.94 4.59
C VAL A 74 -10.29 1.86 5.37
N HIS A 75 -11.37 2.49 4.91
CA HIS A 75 -12.65 2.47 5.62
C HIS A 75 -13.30 1.08 5.69
N LYS A 76 -13.07 0.23 4.68
CA LYS A 76 -13.54 -1.15 4.69
C LYS A 76 -12.87 -2.00 5.76
N ASN A 77 -11.57 -1.82 5.96
CA ASN A 77 -10.76 -2.69 6.83
C ASN A 77 -10.51 -2.09 8.22
N PHE A 78 -10.66 -0.78 8.38
CA PHE A 78 -10.36 -0.07 9.62
C PHE A 78 -11.57 0.74 10.08
N LYS A 79 -11.88 0.62 11.38
CA LYS A 79 -12.86 1.49 12.02
C LYS A 79 -12.18 2.80 12.41
N GLN A 80 -12.82 3.92 12.07
CA GLN A 80 -12.35 5.22 12.56
C GLN A 80 -12.51 5.25 14.08
N VAL A 81 -11.41 5.49 14.77
CA VAL A 81 -11.38 5.64 16.23
C VAL A 81 -11.02 7.07 16.56
N ASN A 82 -11.78 7.71 17.45
CA ASN A 82 -11.39 8.99 18.04
C ASN A 82 -10.30 8.73 19.08
N PHE A 83 -9.08 8.52 18.61
CA PHE A 83 -7.94 8.11 19.41
C PHE A 83 -7.11 9.32 19.81
N ASN A 84 -6.98 9.55 21.12
CA ASN A 84 -6.03 10.51 21.66
C ASN A 84 -4.83 9.75 22.26
N PRO A 85 -3.68 9.72 21.56
CA PRO A 85 -2.52 8.94 22.00
C PRO A 85 -2.03 9.31 23.39
N LYS A 86 -2.10 10.61 23.76
CA LYS A 86 -1.65 11.09 25.08
C LYS A 86 -2.56 10.56 26.19
N LYS A 87 -3.88 10.63 26.00
CA LYS A 87 -4.85 10.10 26.97
C LYS A 87 -4.70 8.59 27.15
N GLN A 88 -4.51 7.85 26.05
CA GLN A 88 -4.37 6.39 26.14
C GLN A 88 -3.03 5.95 26.71
N LYS A 89 -1.95 6.66 26.41
CA LYS A 89 -0.66 6.45 27.07
C LYS A 89 -0.79 6.67 28.58
N LEU A 90 -1.44 7.74 29.01
CA LEU A 90 -1.65 8.02 30.43
C LEU A 90 -2.51 6.95 31.11
N ALA A 91 -3.58 6.49 30.46
CA ALA A 91 -4.41 5.40 30.96
C ALA A 91 -3.63 4.08 31.08
N ALA A 92 -2.82 3.73 30.08
CA ALA A 92 -1.98 2.54 30.10
C ALA A 92 -0.92 2.60 31.21
N VAL A 93 -0.25 3.74 31.37
CA VAL A 93 0.72 3.95 32.46
C VAL A 93 0.04 3.83 33.82
N LYS A 94 -1.15 4.41 33.99
CA LYS A 94 -1.93 4.31 35.23
C LYS A 94 -2.26 2.84 35.54
N PHE A 95 -2.77 2.11 34.56
CA PHE A 95 -3.06 0.68 34.70
C PHE A 95 -1.81 -0.12 35.10
N LEU A 96 -0.66 0.11 34.46
CA LEU A 96 0.59 -0.56 34.78
C LEU A 96 1.04 -0.32 36.23
N LYS A 97 0.78 0.89 36.77
CA LYS A 97 1.03 1.18 38.20
C LYS A 97 0.06 0.44 39.11
N GLU A 98 -1.21 0.34 38.74
CA GLU A 98 -2.24 -0.40 39.49
C GLU A 98 -1.94 -1.91 39.58
N VAL A 99 -1.31 -2.49 38.54
CA VAL A 99 -0.90 -3.90 38.53
C VAL A 99 0.54 -4.14 38.98
N HIS A 100 1.18 -3.15 39.61
CA HIS A 100 2.55 -3.23 40.15
C HIS A 100 3.65 -3.56 39.11
N LEU A 101 3.48 -3.14 37.86
CA LEU A 101 4.46 -3.28 36.78
C LEU A 101 5.26 -1.98 36.58
N ASP A 102 5.93 -1.50 37.63
CA ASP A 102 6.56 -0.18 37.66
C ASP A 102 7.68 0.02 36.63
N SER A 103 8.48 -1.02 36.37
CA SER A 103 9.55 -0.98 35.36
C SER A 103 8.98 -0.77 33.96
N LEU A 104 7.90 -1.47 33.64
CA LEU A 104 7.18 -1.36 32.36
C LEU A 104 6.43 -0.01 32.26
N GLY A 105 5.83 0.46 33.36
CA GLY A 105 5.22 1.78 33.44
C GLY A 105 6.20 2.91 33.13
N LYS A 106 7.42 2.86 33.71
CA LYS A 106 8.48 3.83 33.45
C LYS A 106 8.99 3.78 31.99
N ALA A 107 9.10 2.57 31.43
CA ALA A 107 9.47 2.41 30.01
C ALA A 107 8.39 2.99 29.09
N ALA A 108 7.11 2.74 29.40
CA ALA A 108 5.99 3.30 28.67
C ALA A 108 5.93 4.83 28.78
N GLU A 109 6.18 5.42 29.96
CA GLU A 109 6.25 6.89 30.14
C GLU A 109 7.33 7.53 29.26
N LYS A 110 8.52 6.91 29.19
CA LYS A 110 9.66 7.41 28.40
C LYS A 110 9.54 7.20 26.89
N ALA A 111 8.60 6.38 26.42
CA ALA A 111 8.41 6.16 24.99
C ALA A 111 7.91 7.44 24.30
N GLU A 112 8.76 8.07 23.49
CA GLU A 112 8.46 9.36 22.84
C GLU A 112 7.50 9.24 21.65
N LEU A 113 7.39 8.03 21.08
CA LEU A 113 6.69 7.81 19.83
C LEU A 113 5.41 7.02 20.07
N GLY A 114 4.29 7.55 19.59
CA GLY A 114 3.05 6.79 19.50
C GLY A 114 3.31 5.54 18.67
N VAL A 115 2.92 4.38 19.20
CA VAL A 115 3.15 3.00 18.73
C VAL A 115 3.01 2.78 17.20
N LEU A 116 2.35 3.69 16.49
CA LEU A 116 2.26 3.74 15.02
C LEU A 116 3.61 3.69 14.29
N GLU A 117 4.66 4.34 14.79
CA GLU A 117 5.94 4.35 14.06
C GLU A 117 6.60 2.97 14.03
N ILE A 118 6.43 2.18 15.10
CA ILE A 118 6.86 0.78 15.17
C ILE A 118 6.01 -0.08 14.23
N PHE A 119 4.69 0.14 14.15
CA PHE A 119 3.82 -0.60 13.22
C PHE A 119 4.23 -0.41 11.75
N PHE A 120 4.59 0.81 11.35
CA PHE A 120 5.04 1.08 9.99
C PHE A 120 6.46 0.56 9.73
N LYS A 121 7.36 0.59 10.72
CA LYS A 121 8.72 0.01 10.61
C LYS A 121 8.71 -1.52 10.65
N ALA A 122 7.83 -2.15 11.42
CA ALA A 122 7.74 -3.60 11.54
C ALA A 122 7.10 -4.26 10.31
N LYS A 123 6.07 -3.65 9.71
CA LYS A 123 5.44 -4.19 8.49
C LYS A 123 6.31 -4.00 7.23
N THR A 124 7.33 -3.14 7.28
CA THR A 124 8.33 -2.97 6.22
C THR A 124 9.57 -3.87 6.40
N ALA A 125 9.69 -4.59 7.52
CA ALA A 125 10.82 -5.47 7.84
C ALA A 125 10.58 -6.97 7.53
N GLN A 126 9.55 -7.33 6.77
CA GLN A 126 9.42 -8.67 6.18
C GLN A 126 9.76 -8.68 4.68
N SER A 127 10.81 -7.94 4.29
CA SER A 127 11.51 -8.18 3.04
C SER A 127 12.70 -9.09 3.34
N ARG A 128 12.56 -10.37 2.98
CA ARG A 128 13.64 -11.37 2.85
C ARG A 128 14.38 -11.74 4.15
N MET A 129 13.82 -12.70 4.90
CA MET A 129 14.72 -13.73 5.42
C MET A 129 14.92 -14.76 4.30
N PRO A 130 16.14 -14.94 3.74
CA PRO A 130 16.43 -16.14 2.98
C PRO A 130 16.27 -17.35 3.92
N PRO A 131 15.80 -18.51 3.44
CA PRO A 131 15.86 -19.71 4.26
C PRO A 131 17.32 -19.91 4.63
N THR A 132 17.61 -19.92 5.93
CA THR A 132 18.87 -20.34 6.50
C THR A 132 19.04 -21.82 6.19
N GLY A 133 19.53 -22.11 4.99
CA GLY A 133 20.11 -23.39 4.63
C GLY A 133 21.43 -23.52 5.36
N HIS A 134 21.38 -24.13 6.54
CA HIS A 134 22.57 -24.69 7.16
C HIS A 134 23.17 -25.76 6.24
N ARG A 135 24.49 -25.68 6.11
CA ARG A 135 25.40 -26.64 5.49
C ARG A 135 25.08 -28.08 5.88
N ASN A 136 25.25 -28.99 4.93
CA ASN A 136 26.26 -30.04 5.01
C ASN A 136 27.03 -30.07 3.69
#